data_AF-E1X345-F1
#
_entry.id   AF-E1X345-F1
#
_cell.length_a   1.000
_cell.length_b   1.000
_cell.length_c   1.000
_cell.angle_alpha   90.00
_cell.angle_beta   90.00
_cell.angle_gamma   90.00
#
_symmetry.space_group_name_H-M   'P 1'
#
loop_
_entity.id
_entity.type
_entity.pdbx_description
1 polymer ?
#
loop_
_entity_poly.entity_id
_entity_poly.type
_entity_poly.pdbx_seq_one_letter_code
_entity_poly.pdbx_strand_id
1 'polypeptide(L)'
;MIKFFSIIFSFIALNLHPVYAALYSIEDLEQLQISKNYTEFLNHAHDIRPSSRDKRWREMVQTMAVGQLDFLLEKRIFNQKSFKLIEKIALWPILLEDEFFQIKRNRFAEFYLENCFSKRGRTDSCKNELLNFWNASNQNPDLAMSLVNILKSFTKEKDFWGFYQKVTKSSSAEFYCPKIAVRKSILDHLRVNLSQVEDPKYVKKFIDDNLGSTCWQSVLKDLKGMLFDKSFTLRSFAYKALNSKEALTQVEQDSYLAFYILTNPIKGDTFNVAWSLIEKVGDDYSRRMKVFKVLKNIDPLPGDIFSNYNKEKKEAIINLFANNFPEYIDHYARTCVNFLKGIGDFPRGNPTLYCSELYSSSKSKRWIRQPLQIQYSSIKK
;
A
#
# COMPACT_ATOMS: atom_id res chain seq x y z
N MET A 1 4.24 -3.18 -102.81
CA MET A 1 3.36 -2.00 -102.98
C MET A 1 2.78 -1.66 -101.61
N ILE A 2 3.07 -0.45 -101.16
CA ILE A 2 2.90 0.08 -99.80
C ILE A 2 1.42 0.16 -99.42
N LYS A 3 1.03 -0.31 -98.22
CA LYS A 3 -0.05 0.30 -97.41
C LYS A 3 0.22 0.12 -95.91
N PHE A 4 0.58 1.25 -95.30
CA PHE A 4 0.48 1.58 -93.89
C PHE A 4 -0.93 1.34 -93.35
N PHE A 5 -1.05 0.82 -92.13
CA PHE A 5 -2.15 1.20 -91.24
C PHE A 5 -1.65 1.37 -89.82
N SER A 6 -1.92 2.57 -89.31
CA SER A 6 -1.41 3.18 -88.10
C SER A 6 -2.13 2.63 -86.86
N ILE A 7 -1.39 2.17 -85.86
CA ILE A 7 -1.92 1.92 -84.51
C ILE A 7 -1.72 3.21 -83.72
N ILE A 8 -2.82 3.92 -83.45
CA ILE A 8 -2.86 5.08 -82.56
C ILE A 8 -2.73 4.57 -81.13
N PHE A 9 -1.56 4.78 -80.53
CA PHE A 9 -1.32 4.57 -79.11
C PHE A 9 -1.75 5.84 -78.36
N SER A 10 -2.98 5.87 -77.85
CA SER A 10 -3.42 6.91 -76.91
C SER A 10 -2.68 6.73 -75.59
N PHE A 11 -1.57 7.45 -75.42
CA PHE A 11 -0.97 7.69 -74.11
C PHE A 11 -1.91 8.55 -73.27
N ILE A 12 -2.69 7.90 -72.40
CA ILE A 12 -3.38 8.57 -71.30
C ILE A 12 -2.30 9.01 -70.31
N ALA A 13 -1.89 10.27 -70.42
CA ALA A 13 -1.14 10.95 -69.38
C ALA A 13 -2.05 11.09 -68.14
N LEU A 14 -1.99 10.10 -67.25
CA LEU A 14 -2.47 10.24 -65.87
C LEU A 14 -1.63 11.32 -65.20
N ASN A 15 -2.15 12.55 -65.20
CA ASN A 15 -1.71 13.61 -64.31
C ASN A 15 -2.00 13.16 -62.87
N LEU A 16 -1.05 12.44 -62.27
CA LEU A 16 -0.94 12.32 -60.83
C LEU A 16 -0.46 13.66 -60.29
N HIS A 17 -1.38 14.63 -60.18
CA HIS A 17 -1.12 15.78 -59.33
C HIS A 17 -1.03 15.27 -57.89
N PRO A 18 0.09 15.51 -57.17
CA PRO A 18 0.11 15.28 -55.75
C PRO A 18 -0.96 16.19 -55.14
N VAL A 19 -1.95 15.59 -54.48
CA VAL A 19 -2.90 16.32 -53.63
C VAL A 19 -2.08 16.92 -52.49
N TYR A 20 -1.58 18.13 -52.70
CA TYR A 20 -1.10 18.96 -51.61
C TYR A 20 -2.28 19.17 -50.69
N ALA A 21 -2.23 18.58 -49.49
CA ALA A 21 -3.21 18.86 -48.45
C ALA A 21 -3.23 20.38 -48.24
N ALA A 22 -4.38 21.01 -48.52
CA ALA A 22 -4.53 22.44 -48.33
C ALA A 22 -4.29 22.76 -46.84
N LEU A 23 -3.34 23.65 -46.58
CA LEU A 23 -3.05 24.12 -45.22
C LEU A 23 -4.17 25.07 -44.79
N TYR A 24 -4.68 24.89 -43.58
CA TYR A 24 -5.77 25.72 -43.05
C TYR A 24 -5.27 27.12 -42.68
N SER A 25 -6.08 28.14 -42.99
CA SER A 25 -5.88 29.51 -42.48
C SER A 25 -6.45 29.68 -41.07
N ILE A 26 -6.23 30.84 -40.45
CA ILE A 26 -6.82 31.14 -39.14
C ILE A 26 -8.35 31.27 -39.24
N GLU A 27 -8.85 31.82 -40.35
CA GLU A 27 -10.27 31.95 -40.65
C GLU A 27 -10.93 30.57 -40.82
N ASP A 28 -10.24 29.61 -41.45
CA ASP A 28 -10.75 28.24 -41.57
C ASP A 28 -10.90 27.60 -40.18
N LEU A 29 -9.89 27.77 -39.31
CA LEU A 29 -9.95 27.29 -37.93
C LEU A 29 -11.08 27.94 -37.13
N GLU A 30 -11.38 29.22 -37.36
CA GLU A 30 -12.51 29.91 -36.73
C GLU A 30 -13.85 29.32 -37.16
N GLN A 31 -14.02 29.00 -38.44
CA GLN A 31 -15.24 28.34 -38.92
C GLN A 31 -15.41 26.94 -38.30
N LEU A 32 -14.32 26.19 -38.15
CA LEU A 32 -14.34 24.91 -37.46
C LEU A 32 -14.66 25.06 -35.96
N GLN A 33 -14.21 26.14 -35.32
CA GLN A 33 -14.57 26.45 -33.94
C GLN A 33 -16.06 26.75 -33.79
N ILE A 34 -16.61 27.61 -34.64
CA ILE A 34 -18.04 27.98 -34.63
C ILE A 34 -18.93 26.76 -34.88
N SER A 35 -18.55 25.93 -35.85
CA SER A 35 -19.28 24.69 -36.19
C SER A 35 -19.03 23.54 -35.21
N LYS A 36 -18.15 23.72 -34.22
CA LYS A 36 -17.76 22.71 -33.23
C LYS A 36 -17.20 21.42 -33.86
N ASN A 37 -16.54 21.54 -35.02
CA ASN A 37 -15.85 20.42 -35.65
C ASN A 37 -14.47 20.22 -35.01
N TYR A 38 -14.51 19.70 -33.80
CA TYR A 38 -13.36 19.56 -32.91
C TYR A 38 -12.21 18.72 -33.50
N THR A 39 -12.54 17.58 -34.11
CA THR A 39 -11.51 16.64 -34.60
C THR A 39 -10.74 17.23 -35.79
N GLU A 40 -11.45 17.85 -36.72
CA GLU A 40 -10.82 18.51 -37.87
C GLU A 40 -9.97 19.69 -37.42
N PHE A 41 -10.52 20.54 -36.53
CA PHE A 41 -9.78 21.67 -35.96
C PHE A 41 -8.46 21.21 -35.36
N LEU A 42 -8.47 20.18 -34.51
CA LEU A 42 -7.28 19.70 -33.81
C LEU A 42 -6.26 19.01 -34.75
N ASN A 43 -6.70 18.46 -35.88
CA ASN A 43 -5.78 17.91 -36.87
C ASN A 43 -5.03 19.01 -37.64
N HIS A 44 -5.67 20.15 -37.85
CA HIS A 44 -5.16 21.26 -38.66
C HIS A 44 -4.68 22.48 -37.86
N ALA A 45 -4.84 22.49 -36.53
CA ALA A 45 -4.45 23.63 -35.70
C ALA A 45 -2.97 24.03 -35.84
N HIS A 46 -2.08 23.07 -36.14
CA HIS A 46 -0.66 23.32 -36.36
C HIS A 46 -0.28 23.66 -37.81
N ASP A 47 -1.22 23.68 -38.75
CA ASP A 47 -0.99 24.20 -40.11
C ASP A 47 -0.63 25.69 -40.07
N ILE A 48 -1.13 26.40 -39.04
CA ILE A 48 -0.71 27.77 -38.72
C ILE A 48 0.76 27.78 -38.33
N ARG A 49 1.53 28.62 -39.04
CA ARG A 49 2.96 28.80 -38.82
C ARG A 49 3.25 29.23 -37.37
N PRO A 50 4.32 28.74 -36.71
CA PRO A 50 4.62 29.09 -35.33
C PRO A 50 4.67 30.60 -35.05
N SER A 51 5.19 31.41 -35.98
CA SER A 51 5.25 32.88 -35.86
C SER A 51 3.88 33.57 -35.85
N SER A 52 2.83 32.88 -36.32
CA SER A 52 1.46 33.38 -36.42
C SER A 52 0.54 32.82 -35.33
N ARG A 53 1.08 32.03 -34.39
CA ARG A 53 0.34 31.46 -33.26
C ARG A 53 0.28 32.48 -32.12
N ASP A 54 -0.61 33.44 -32.28
CA ASP A 54 -0.83 34.52 -31.33
C ASP A 54 -1.72 34.08 -30.14
N LYS A 55 -2.23 35.05 -29.37
CA LYS A 55 -3.15 34.78 -28.26
C LYS A 55 -4.46 34.16 -28.75
N ARG A 56 -4.99 34.61 -29.87
CA ARG A 56 -6.26 34.16 -30.44
C ARG A 56 -6.18 32.69 -30.83
N TRP A 57 -5.12 32.28 -31.53
CA TRP A 57 -4.91 30.88 -31.87
C TRP A 57 -4.86 29.98 -30.63
N ARG A 58 -4.16 30.42 -29.58
CA ARG A 58 -4.05 29.67 -28.31
C ARG A 58 -5.41 29.44 -27.65
N GLU A 59 -6.23 30.49 -27.55
CA GLU A 59 -7.58 30.41 -26.98
C GLU A 59 -8.48 29.46 -27.77
N MET A 60 -8.41 29.49 -29.10
CA MET A 60 -9.17 28.54 -29.94
C MET A 60 -8.73 27.09 -29.70
N VAL A 61 -7.42 26.84 -29.63
CA VAL A 61 -6.88 25.49 -29.37
C VAL A 61 -7.33 24.95 -28.02
N GLN A 62 -7.23 25.74 -26.96
CA GLN A 62 -7.68 25.33 -25.62
C GLN A 62 -9.18 25.04 -25.62
N THR A 63 -9.98 25.96 -26.19
CA THR A 63 -11.44 25.81 -26.29
C THR A 63 -11.84 24.55 -27.05
N MET A 64 -11.20 24.29 -28.20
CA MET A 64 -11.53 23.16 -29.05
C MET A 64 -11.04 21.83 -28.48
N ALA A 65 -9.90 21.82 -27.79
CA ALA A 65 -9.40 20.63 -27.10
C ALA A 65 -10.29 20.24 -25.91
N VAL A 66 -10.70 21.22 -25.11
CA VAL A 66 -11.65 21.03 -24.01
C VAL A 66 -13.02 20.59 -24.55
N GLY A 67 -13.52 21.26 -25.59
CA GLY A 67 -14.78 20.92 -26.25
C GLY A 67 -14.79 19.51 -26.85
N GLN A 68 -13.66 19.06 -27.41
CA GLN A 68 -13.50 17.69 -27.89
C GLN A 68 -13.65 16.68 -26.73
N LEU A 69 -12.98 16.93 -25.61
CA LEU A 69 -13.07 16.05 -24.44
C LEU A 69 -14.49 15.99 -23.89
N ASP A 70 -15.18 17.14 -23.80
CA ASP A 70 -16.57 17.20 -23.36
C ASP A 70 -17.50 16.42 -24.28
N PHE A 71 -17.37 16.61 -25.60
CA PHE A 71 -18.11 15.85 -26.58
C PHE A 71 -17.88 14.33 -26.44
N LEU A 72 -16.62 13.91 -26.29
CA LEU A 72 -16.27 12.49 -26.14
C LEU A 72 -16.82 11.90 -24.83
N LEU A 73 -16.75 12.64 -23.73
CA LEU A 73 -17.27 12.24 -22.42
C LEU A 73 -18.80 12.13 -22.43
N GLU A 74 -19.49 13.15 -22.93
CA GLU A 74 -20.96 13.20 -23.01
C GLU A 74 -21.51 12.09 -23.91
N LYS A 75 -20.89 11.87 -25.07
CA LYS A 75 -21.29 10.82 -26.02
C LYS A 75 -20.74 9.44 -25.67
N ARG A 76 -19.95 9.31 -24.59
CA ARG A 76 -19.30 8.07 -24.15
C ARG A 76 -18.46 7.39 -25.23
N ILE A 77 -17.74 8.19 -26.03
CA ILE A 77 -16.92 7.71 -27.15
C ILE A 77 -15.51 7.37 -26.63
N PHE A 78 -15.38 6.17 -26.05
CA PHE A 78 -14.14 5.69 -25.42
C PHE A 78 -13.40 4.67 -26.29
N ASN A 79 -12.99 5.09 -27.49
CA ASN A 79 -12.26 4.24 -28.43
C ASN A 79 -10.80 4.66 -28.61
N GLN A 80 -9.99 3.76 -29.16
CA GLN A 80 -8.54 3.94 -29.27
C GLN A 80 -8.17 5.10 -30.21
N LYS A 81 -8.97 5.38 -31.24
CA LYS A 81 -8.73 6.50 -32.16
C LYS A 81 -8.83 7.82 -31.42
N SER A 82 -9.90 8.01 -30.64
CA SER A 82 -10.08 9.20 -29.81
C SER A 82 -8.98 9.32 -28.76
N PHE A 83 -8.63 8.21 -28.09
CA PHE A 83 -7.53 8.21 -27.11
C PHE A 83 -6.19 8.63 -27.71
N LYS A 84 -5.80 8.06 -28.84
CA LYS A 84 -4.56 8.45 -29.53
C LYS A 84 -4.56 9.92 -29.97
N LEU A 85 -5.70 10.45 -30.42
CA LEU A 85 -5.81 11.87 -30.76
C LEU A 85 -5.57 12.76 -29.53
N ILE A 86 -6.27 12.48 -28.43
CA ILE A 86 -6.13 13.25 -27.18
C ILE A 86 -4.70 13.18 -26.64
N GLU A 87 -4.09 12.00 -26.61
CA GLU A 87 -2.72 11.84 -26.14
C GLU A 87 -1.70 12.52 -27.04
N LYS A 88 -1.95 12.56 -28.36
CA LYS A 88 -1.10 13.29 -29.31
C LYS A 88 -1.13 14.80 -29.06
N ILE A 89 -2.32 15.38 -28.87
CA ILE A 89 -2.45 16.83 -28.63
C ILE A 89 -2.03 17.22 -27.22
N ALA A 90 -2.11 16.30 -26.24
CA ALA A 90 -1.68 16.56 -24.87
C ALA A 90 -0.20 16.94 -24.75
N LEU A 91 0.62 16.60 -25.74
CA LEU A 91 2.03 16.98 -25.81
C LEU A 91 2.25 18.42 -26.26
N TRP A 92 1.20 19.14 -26.66
CA TRP A 92 1.32 20.53 -27.10
C TRP A 92 1.56 21.44 -25.90
N PRO A 93 2.56 22.34 -25.93
CA PRO A 93 2.90 23.22 -24.80
C PRO A 93 1.69 23.98 -24.23
N ILE A 94 0.81 24.48 -25.11
CA ILE A 94 -0.39 25.23 -24.71
C ILE A 94 -1.42 24.40 -23.94
N LEU A 95 -1.45 23.08 -24.15
CA LEU A 95 -2.36 22.15 -23.47
C LEU A 95 -1.72 21.49 -22.24
N LEU A 96 -0.38 21.42 -22.18
CA LEU A 96 0.33 20.94 -20.99
C LEU A 96 0.09 21.84 -19.78
N GLU A 97 0.02 23.15 -20.00
CA GLU A 97 -0.19 24.16 -18.95
C GLU A 97 -1.68 24.44 -18.67
N ASP A 98 -2.59 23.91 -19.49
CA ASP A 98 -4.03 24.15 -19.34
C ASP A 98 -4.66 23.16 -18.33
N GLU A 99 -4.96 23.66 -17.12
CA GLU A 99 -5.49 22.84 -16.04
C GLU A 99 -6.84 22.17 -16.37
N PHE A 100 -7.73 22.90 -17.08
CA PHE A 100 -9.05 22.37 -17.45
C PHE A 100 -8.95 21.21 -18.43
N PHE A 101 -8.08 21.33 -19.43
CA PHE A 101 -7.76 20.27 -20.37
C PHE A 101 -7.15 19.08 -19.63
N GLN A 102 -6.16 19.29 -18.76
CA GLN A 102 -5.52 18.18 -18.03
C GLN A 102 -6.51 17.42 -17.13
N ILE A 103 -7.41 18.12 -16.43
CA ILE A 103 -8.45 17.49 -15.61
C ILE A 103 -9.39 16.65 -16.48
N LYS A 104 -9.90 17.20 -17.59
CA LYS A 104 -10.82 16.48 -18.48
C LYS A 104 -10.12 15.33 -19.22
N ARG A 105 -8.86 15.51 -19.61
CA ARG A 105 -8.02 14.46 -20.20
C ARG A 105 -7.87 13.29 -19.24
N ASN A 106 -7.55 13.54 -17.97
CA ASN A 106 -7.44 12.49 -16.96
C ASN A 106 -8.75 11.72 -16.81
N ARG A 107 -9.88 12.42 -16.73
CA ARG A 107 -11.21 11.81 -16.64
C ARG A 107 -11.56 10.98 -17.89
N PHE A 108 -11.25 11.49 -19.07
CA PHE A 108 -11.46 10.75 -20.31
C PHE A 108 -10.58 9.50 -20.39
N ALA A 109 -9.31 9.61 -19.99
CA ALA A 109 -8.38 8.49 -19.95
C ALA A 109 -8.83 7.40 -18.97
N GLU A 110 -9.35 7.77 -17.79
CA GLU A 110 -9.95 6.83 -16.83
C GLU A 110 -11.05 5.98 -17.49
N PHE A 111 -12.07 6.62 -18.08
CA PHE A 111 -13.15 5.88 -18.77
C PHE A 111 -12.66 5.07 -19.97
N TYR A 112 -11.70 5.59 -20.73
CA TYR A 112 -11.09 4.85 -21.83
C TYR A 112 -10.38 3.59 -21.35
N LEU A 113 -9.56 3.70 -20.30
CA LEU A 113 -8.78 2.59 -19.76
C LEU A 113 -9.70 1.53 -19.14
N GLU A 114 -10.73 1.93 -18.39
CA GLU A 114 -11.77 1.01 -17.90
C GLU A 114 -12.45 0.24 -19.05
N ASN A 115 -12.85 0.96 -20.12
CA ASN A 115 -13.43 0.33 -21.30
C ASN A 115 -12.43 -0.52 -22.10
N CYS A 116 -11.14 -0.22 -22.02
CA CYS A 116 -10.10 -1.03 -22.63
C CYS A 116 -9.98 -2.36 -21.90
N PHE A 117 -9.85 -2.32 -20.57
CA PHE A 117 -9.67 -3.50 -19.73
C PHE A 117 -10.91 -4.41 -19.66
N SER A 118 -12.11 -3.85 -19.83
CA SER A 118 -13.35 -4.64 -19.88
C SER A 118 -13.44 -5.56 -21.12
N LYS A 119 -12.64 -5.29 -22.16
CA LYS A 119 -12.62 -6.08 -23.40
C LYS A 119 -11.68 -7.29 -23.25
N ARG A 120 -12.22 -8.49 -23.52
CA ARG A 120 -11.47 -9.75 -23.46
C ARG A 120 -10.23 -9.71 -24.38
N GLY A 121 -9.11 -10.27 -23.89
CA GLY A 121 -7.88 -10.44 -24.66
C GLY A 121 -7.03 -9.18 -24.86
N ARG A 122 -7.36 -8.04 -24.22
CA ARG A 122 -6.62 -6.78 -24.38
C ARG A 122 -5.83 -6.32 -23.16
N THR A 123 -5.83 -7.08 -22.07
CA THR A 123 -5.26 -6.69 -20.77
C THR A 123 -3.85 -6.12 -20.87
N ASP A 124 -2.93 -6.80 -21.59
CA ASP A 124 -1.53 -6.35 -21.70
C ASP A 124 -1.39 -5.05 -22.51
N SER A 125 -2.14 -4.93 -23.62
CA SER A 125 -2.17 -3.70 -24.42
C SER A 125 -2.73 -2.52 -23.62
N CYS A 126 -3.81 -2.74 -22.86
CA CYS A 126 -4.41 -1.71 -22.03
C CYS A 126 -3.49 -1.30 -20.87
N LYS A 127 -2.75 -2.25 -20.29
CA LYS A 127 -1.73 -1.97 -19.29
C LYS A 127 -0.61 -1.09 -19.86
N ASN A 128 -0.12 -1.39 -21.05
CA ASN A 128 0.90 -0.56 -21.70
C ASN A 128 0.38 0.85 -21.99
N GLU A 129 -0.85 0.98 -22.48
CA GLU A 129 -1.48 2.29 -22.68
C GLU A 129 -1.65 3.07 -21.37
N LEU A 130 -2.04 2.39 -20.28
CA LEU A 130 -2.13 3.00 -18.94
C LEU A 130 -0.78 3.50 -18.44
N LEU A 131 0.27 2.68 -18.54
CA LEU A 131 1.61 3.05 -18.08
C LEU A 131 2.20 4.19 -18.91
N ASN A 132 2.00 4.18 -20.23
CA ASN A 132 2.41 5.28 -21.10
C ASN A 132 1.68 6.58 -20.75
N PHE A 133 0.35 6.50 -20.56
CA PHE A 133 -0.45 7.63 -20.11
C PHE A 133 0.03 8.17 -18.76
N TRP A 134 0.28 7.29 -17.79
CA TRP A 134 0.80 7.66 -16.47
C TRP A 134 2.15 8.37 -16.53
N ASN A 135 3.06 7.88 -17.36
CA ASN A 135 4.40 8.48 -17.51
C ASN A 135 4.37 9.81 -18.25
N ALA A 136 3.38 10.04 -19.12
CA ALA A 136 3.21 11.30 -19.86
C ALA A 136 2.34 12.33 -19.13
N SER A 137 1.68 11.96 -18.03
CA SER A 137 0.74 12.83 -17.31
C SER A 137 1.37 13.52 -16.11
N ASN A 138 0.70 14.57 -15.63
CA ASN A 138 0.98 15.10 -14.30
C ASN A 138 0.54 14.06 -13.25
N GLN A 139 1.52 13.41 -12.62
CA GLN A 139 1.37 12.28 -11.71
C GLN A 139 0.82 12.68 -10.33
N ASN A 140 -0.34 13.33 -10.32
CA ASN A 140 -1.01 13.80 -9.11
C ASN A 140 -1.67 12.62 -8.33
N PRO A 141 -1.98 12.83 -7.03
CA PRO A 141 -2.52 11.78 -6.17
C PRO A 141 -3.87 11.20 -6.63
N ASP A 142 -4.77 12.03 -7.12
CA ASP A 142 -6.12 11.60 -7.53
C ASP A 142 -6.05 10.68 -8.75
N LEU A 143 -5.23 11.06 -9.73
CA LEU A 143 -4.97 10.22 -10.89
C LEU A 143 -4.31 8.90 -10.49
N ALA A 144 -3.27 8.94 -9.65
CA ALA A 144 -2.62 7.72 -9.15
C ALA A 144 -3.64 6.76 -8.54
N MET A 145 -4.55 7.27 -7.70
CA MET A 145 -5.54 6.44 -7.02
C MET A 145 -6.61 5.88 -7.97
N SER A 146 -7.04 6.66 -8.96
CA SER A 146 -7.94 6.18 -10.03
C SER A 146 -7.28 5.03 -10.81
N LEU A 147 -6.05 5.20 -11.27
CA LEU A 147 -5.34 4.17 -12.05
C LEU A 147 -5.11 2.88 -11.24
N VAL A 148 -4.83 2.99 -9.94
CA VAL A 148 -4.74 1.82 -9.05
C VAL A 148 -6.07 1.07 -8.97
N ASN A 149 -7.20 1.78 -8.89
CA ASN A 149 -8.51 1.14 -8.84
C ASN A 149 -8.83 0.38 -10.14
N ILE A 150 -8.46 0.95 -11.29
CA ILE A 150 -8.56 0.27 -12.59
C ILE A 150 -7.71 -1.00 -12.57
N LEU A 151 -6.42 -0.89 -12.27
CA LEU A 151 -5.50 -2.03 -12.29
C LEU A 151 -5.94 -3.13 -11.32
N LYS A 152 -6.42 -2.79 -10.12
CA LYS A 152 -6.93 -3.77 -9.14
C LYS A 152 -8.19 -4.50 -9.62
N SER A 153 -9.04 -3.81 -10.37
CA SER A 153 -10.31 -4.39 -10.85
C SER A 153 -10.10 -5.37 -11.99
N PHE A 154 -9.07 -5.16 -12.81
CA PHE A 154 -8.91 -5.89 -14.07
C PHE A 154 -7.63 -6.73 -14.18
N THR A 155 -6.72 -6.63 -13.21
CA THR A 155 -5.46 -7.38 -13.21
C THR A 155 -5.25 -8.16 -11.90
N LYS A 156 -4.38 -9.16 -11.94
CA LYS A 156 -3.93 -9.91 -10.75
C LYS A 156 -2.69 -9.29 -10.09
N GLU A 157 -2.23 -8.16 -10.61
CA GLU A 157 -1.05 -7.47 -10.09
C GLU A 157 -1.30 -6.99 -8.66
N LYS A 158 -0.23 -6.95 -7.87
CA LYS A 158 -0.29 -6.60 -6.45
C LYS A 158 0.64 -5.46 -6.07
N ASP A 159 1.65 -5.20 -6.89
CA ASP A 159 2.57 -4.09 -6.66
C ASP A 159 2.08 -2.85 -7.41
N PHE A 160 1.62 -1.89 -6.64
CA PHE A 160 1.18 -0.58 -7.14
C PHE A 160 1.90 0.55 -6.42
N TRP A 161 3.05 0.27 -5.79
CA TRP A 161 3.75 1.24 -4.96
C TRP A 161 4.10 2.52 -5.73
N GLY A 162 4.44 2.38 -7.01
CA GLY A 162 4.74 3.51 -7.91
C GLY A 162 3.63 4.56 -8.01
N PHE A 163 2.37 4.17 -7.79
CA PHE A 163 1.23 5.08 -7.71
C PHE A 163 1.00 5.58 -6.27
N TYR A 164 1.05 4.68 -5.29
CA TYR A 164 0.83 5.03 -3.88
C TYR A 164 1.85 6.05 -3.36
N GLN A 165 3.11 6.00 -3.80
CA GLN A 165 4.14 6.98 -3.41
C GLN A 165 3.75 8.43 -3.74
N LYS A 166 2.90 8.65 -4.77
CA LYS A 166 2.42 9.99 -5.12
C LYS A 166 1.42 10.52 -4.11
N VAL A 167 0.74 9.62 -3.40
CA VAL A 167 -0.19 9.95 -2.33
C VAL A 167 0.55 10.16 -1.01
N THR A 168 1.48 9.26 -0.67
CA THR A 168 2.00 9.13 0.70
C THR A 168 2.76 10.35 1.22
N LYS A 169 3.21 11.24 0.34
CA LYS A 169 3.92 12.49 0.67
C LYS A 169 3.23 13.75 0.16
N SER A 170 2.03 13.62 -0.40
CA SER A 170 1.27 14.74 -0.96
C SER A 170 0.40 15.45 0.07
N SER A 171 -0.09 16.63 -0.29
CA SER A 171 -1.15 17.33 0.45
C SER A 171 -2.45 16.51 0.53
N SER A 172 -2.71 15.63 -0.43
CA SER A 172 -3.90 14.75 -0.43
C SER A 172 -3.79 13.55 0.52
N ALA A 173 -2.66 13.40 1.23
CA ALA A 173 -2.43 12.29 2.15
C ALA A 173 -3.54 12.12 3.20
N GLU A 174 -4.12 13.22 3.70
CA GLU A 174 -5.20 13.22 4.70
C GLU A 174 -6.45 12.47 4.21
N PHE A 175 -6.79 12.61 2.94
CA PHE A 175 -7.98 11.97 2.36
C PHE A 175 -7.75 10.49 2.02
N TYR A 176 -6.52 10.12 1.65
CA TYR A 176 -6.24 8.80 1.10
C TYR A 176 -5.60 7.83 2.09
N CYS A 177 -4.65 8.28 2.91
CA CYS A 177 -3.90 7.38 3.79
C CYS A 177 -4.71 6.70 4.89
N PRO A 178 -5.84 7.24 5.37
CA PRO A 178 -6.73 6.50 6.26
C PRO A 178 -7.46 5.31 5.60
N LYS A 179 -7.57 5.27 4.26
CA LYS A 179 -8.28 4.21 3.54
C LYS A 179 -7.58 2.86 3.71
N ILE A 180 -8.35 1.80 4.01
CA ILE A 180 -7.85 0.45 4.29
C ILE A 180 -6.91 -0.07 3.20
N ALA A 181 -7.27 0.12 1.93
CA ALA A 181 -6.46 -0.33 0.79
C ALA A 181 -5.10 0.36 0.70
N VAL A 182 -5.03 1.65 1.09
CA VAL A 182 -3.79 2.43 1.11
C VAL A 182 -2.93 2.01 2.29
N ARG A 183 -3.51 1.91 3.50
CA ARG A 183 -2.80 1.42 4.70
C ARG A 183 -2.18 0.04 4.47
N LYS A 184 -2.96 -0.88 3.90
CA LYS A 184 -2.46 -2.22 3.56
C LYS A 184 -1.26 -2.16 2.61
N SER A 185 -1.33 -1.34 1.56
CA SER A 185 -0.25 -1.21 0.59
C SER A 185 1.00 -0.57 1.20
N ILE A 186 0.83 0.41 2.10
CA ILE A 186 1.94 0.97 2.89
C ILE A 186 2.59 -0.11 3.75
N LEU A 187 1.80 -0.85 4.52
CA LEU A 187 2.31 -1.90 5.41
C LEU A 187 3.01 -3.01 4.64
N ASP A 188 2.47 -3.44 3.50
CA ASP A 188 3.10 -4.43 2.63
C ASP A 188 4.43 -3.90 2.05
N HIS A 189 4.47 -2.66 1.58
CA HIS A 189 5.69 -2.04 1.06
C HIS A 189 6.78 -1.93 2.14
N LEU A 190 6.44 -1.41 3.32
CA LEU A 190 7.35 -1.35 4.46
C LEU A 190 7.86 -2.74 4.83
N ARG A 191 6.98 -3.74 4.92
CA ARG A 191 7.34 -5.10 5.31
C ARG A 191 8.28 -5.75 4.32
N VAL A 192 8.00 -5.65 3.01
CA VAL A 192 8.85 -6.26 1.97
C VAL A 192 10.27 -5.71 2.03
N ASN A 193 10.42 -4.40 2.26
CA ASN A 193 11.72 -3.73 2.22
C ASN A 193 12.46 -3.73 3.56
N LEU A 194 11.74 -3.86 4.69
CA LEU A 194 12.33 -3.68 6.02
C LEU A 194 12.38 -4.96 6.85
N SER A 195 11.69 -6.05 6.49
CA SER A 195 11.65 -7.27 7.33
C SER A 195 13.04 -7.76 7.77
N GLN A 196 14.03 -7.72 6.87
CA GLN A 196 15.38 -8.26 7.10
C GLN A 196 16.43 -7.20 7.50
N VAL A 197 16.05 -5.94 7.60
CA VAL A 197 17.00 -4.85 7.90
C VAL A 197 17.12 -4.64 9.40
N GLU A 198 18.30 -4.80 9.99
CA GLU A 198 18.47 -4.62 11.44
C GLU A 198 18.83 -3.18 11.85
N ASP A 199 19.47 -2.40 10.97
CA ASP A 199 19.91 -1.02 11.30
C ASP A 199 18.71 -0.07 11.53
N PRO A 200 18.49 0.42 12.76
CA PRO A 200 17.38 1.31 13.08
C PRO A 200 17.45 2.64 12.32
N LYS A 201 18.65 3.15 12.00
CA LYS A 201 18.82 4.40 11.26
C LYS A 201 18.33 4.26 9.83
N TYR A 202 18.66 3.14 9.18
CA TYR A 202 18.14 2.82 7.85
C TYR A 202 16.62 2.68 7.87
N VAL A 203 16.06 1.94 8.84
CA VAL A 203 14.61 1.74 8.96
C VAL A 203 13.89 3.09 9.09
N LYS A 204 14.37 3.97 9.98
CA LYS A 204 13.81 5.31 10.16
C LYS A 204 13.86 6.11 8.86
N LYS A 205 15.03 6.16 8.21
CA LYS A 205 15.23 6.88 6.97
C LYS A 205 14.31 6.37 5.86
N PHE A 206 14.19 5.05 5.70
CA PHE A 206 13.32 4.46 4.69
C PHE A 206 11.85 4.86 4.91
N ILE A 207 11.38 4.86 6.16
CA ILE A 207 10.03 5.32 6.50
C ILE A 207 9.86 6.80 6.13
N ASP A 208 10.81 7.66 6.50
CA ASP A 208 10.75 9.11 6.23
C ASP A 208 10.83 9.45 4.73
N ASP A 209 11.61 8.68 3.98
CA ASP A 209 11.76 8.85 2.54
C ASP A 209 10.49 8.47 1.78
N ASN A 210 9.70 7.53 2.32
CA ASN A 210 8.52 6.97 1.65
C ASN A 210 7.17 7.49 2.17
N LEU A 211 7.10 7.95 3.41
CA LEU A 211 5.85 8.33 4.08
C LEU A 211 5.94 9.73 4.69
N GLY A 212 4.96 10.57 4.37
CA GLY A 212 4.69 11.79 5.12
C GLY A 212 4.07 11.48 6.50
N SER A 213 4.06 12.49 7.37
CA SER A 213 3.54 12.38 8.74
C SER A 213 2.13 11.81 8.80
N THR A 214 1.21 12.30 7.96
CA THR A 214 -0.18 11.86 7.91
C THR A 214 -0.33 10.37 7.61
N CYS A 215 0.46 9.84 6.67
CA CYS A 215 0.40 8.44 6.28
C CYS A 215 1.10 7.53 7.29
N TRP A 216 2.16 8.01 7.93
CA TRP A 216 2.73 7.33 9.09
C TRP A 216 1.71 7.18 10.22
N GLN A 217 1.04 8.28 10.59
CA GLN A 217 0.00 8.29 11.62
C GLN A 217 -1.15 7.33 11.29
N SER A 218 -1.55 7.23 10.02
CA SER A 218 -2.65 6.36 9.63
C SER A 218 -2.36 4.87 9.87
N VAL A 219 -1.10 4.43 9.75
CA VAL A 219 -0.72 3.02 9.93
C VAL A 219 -0.26 2.67 11.35
N LEU A 220 -0.11 3.65 12.25
CA LEU A 220 0.37 3.41 13.62
C LEU A 220 -0.49 2.40 14.39
N LYS A 221 -1.82 2.51 14.31
CA LYS A 221 -2.73 1.59 15.00
C LYS A 221 -2.55 0.15 14.51
N ASP A 222 -2.38 -0.02 13.20
CA ASP A 222 -2.18 -1.33 12.59
C ASP A 222 -0.84 -1.93 13.04
N LEU A 223 0.25 -1.13 13.01
CA LEU A 223 1.57 -1.56 13.51
C LEU A 223 1.53 -1.93 14.99
N LYS A 224 0.87 -1.14 15.84
CA LYS A 224 0.73 -1.44 17.27
C LYS A 224 -0.06 -2.73 17.51
N GLY A 225 -1.10 -2.97 16.71
CA GLY A 225 -1.84 -4.23 16.74
C GLY A 225 -0.99 -5.45 16.38
N MET A 226 -0.01 -5.28 15.50
CA MET A 226 0.91 -6.35 15.09
C MET A 226 1.95 -6.73 16.15
N LEU A 227 2.16 -5.92 17.21
CA LEU A 227 3.14 -6.23 18.26
C LEU A 227 2.89 -7.57 18.96
N PHE A 228 1.64 -8.00 19.04
CA PHE A 228 1.20 -9.24 19.69
C PHE A 228 0.61 -10.26 18.72
N ASP A 229 0.89 -10.11 17.41
CA ASP A 229 0.46 -11.06 16.38
C ASP A 229 1.05 -12.46 16.65
N LYS A 230 0.47 -13.55 16.13
CA LYS A 230 1.05 -14.90 16.31
C LYS A 230 2.31 -15.13 15.48
N SER A 231 2.49 -14.40 14.39
CA SER A 231 3.67 -14.44 13.53
C SER A 231 4.84 -13.65 14.12
N PHE A 232 5.94 -14.34 14.40
CA PHE A 232 7.18 -13.70 14.86
C PHE A 232 7.68 -12.62 13.88
N THR A 233 7.58 -12.88 12.57
CA THR A 233 8.07 -11.94 11.55
C THR A 233 7.26 -10.65 11.54
N LEU A 234 5.93 -10.73 11.72
CA LEU A 234 5.07 -9.54 11.80
C LEU A 234 5.35 -8.73 13.06
N ARG A 235 5.44 -9.40 14.21
CA ARG A 235 5.77 -8.78 15.49
C ARG A 235 7.12 -8.06 15.46
N SER A 236 8.15 -8.74 14.95
CA SER A 236 9.51 -8.20 14.85
C SER A 236 9.57 -6.98 13.91
N PHE A 237 8.94 -7.09 12.73
CA PHE A 237 8.80 -5.98 11.80
C PHE A 237 8.11 -4.76 12.45
N ALA A 238 6.97 -4.99 13.09
CA ALA A 238 6.19 -3.92 13.70
C ALA A 238 6.96 -3.22 14.83
N TYR A 239 7.59 -3.99 15.72
CA TYR A 239 8.41 -3.44 16.80
C TYR A 239 9.55 -2.60 16.24
N LYS A 240 10.27 -3.10 15.25
CA LYS A 240 11.38 -2.37 14.62
C LYS A 240 10.93 -1.05 13.99
N ALA A 241 9.86 -1.08 13.20
CA ALA A 241 9.31 0.10 12.56
C ALA A 241 8.91 1.16 13.61
N LEU A 242 8.14 0.75 14.63
CA LEU A 242 7.67 1.64 15.69
C LEU A 242 8.83 2.18 16.54
N ASN A 243 9.80 1.33 16.91
CA ASN A 243 10.95 1.70 17.72
C ASN A 243 11.87 2.68 16.99
N SER A 244 12.11 2.49 15.68
CA SER A 244 12.93 3.40 14.86
C SER A 244 12.36 4.83 14.78
N LYS A 245 11.04 4.97 14.98
CA LYS A 245 10.30 6.23 14.96
C LYS A 245 9.91 6.71 16.36
N GLU A 246 10.40 6.05 17.42
CA GLU A 246 10.07 6.36 18.82
C GLU A 246 8.54 6.43 19.06
N ALA A 247 7.78 5.61 18.33
CA ALA A 247 6.32 5.65 18.30
C ALA A 247 5.64 4.73 19.35
N LEU A 248 6.44 4.17 20.27
CA LEU A 248 5.98 3.35 21.37
C LEU A 248 5.98 4.15 22.66
N THR A 249 4.89 4.08 23.41
CA THR A 249 4.90 4.45 24.82
C THR A 249 5.72 3.44 25.62
N GLN A 250 6.16 3.83 26.82
CA GLN A 250 6.89 2.92 27.72
C GLN A 250 6.11 1.62 27.98
N VAL A 251 4.79 1.71 28.23
CA VAL A 251 3.97 0.53 28.50
C VAL A 251 3.88 -0.40 27.29
N GLU A 252 3.77 0.15 26.08
CA GLU A 252 3.72 -0.65 24.84
C GLU A 252 5.05 -1.36 24.58
N GLN A 253 6.17 -0.64 24.72
CA GLN A 253 7.50 -1.20 24.60
C GLN A 253 7.74 -2.32 25.63
N ASP A 254 7.41 -2.05 26.89
CA ASP A 254 7.65 -3.01 27.97
C ASP A 254 6.79 -4.26 27.81
N SER A 255 5.53 -4.08 27.43
CA SER A 255 4.60 -5.19 27.22
C SER A 255 5.01 -6.06 26.04
N TYR A 256 5.46 -5.45 24.94
CA TYR A 256 5.99 -6.18 23.80
C TYR A 256 7.23 -7.00 24.17
N LEU A 257 8.20 -6.40 24.85
CA LEU A 257 9.45 -7.08 25.21
C LEU A 257 9.22 -8.20 26.24
N ALA A 258 8.28 -8.02 27.18
CA ALA A 258 7.88 -9.10 28.08
C ALA A 258 7.17 -10.24 27.33
N PHE A 259 6.26 -9.91 26.41
CA PHE A 259 5.64 -10.87 25.51
C PHE A 259 6.68 -11.61 24.65
N TYR A 260 7.69 -10.91 24.14
CA TYR A 260 8.77 -11.48 23.33
C TYR A 260 9.54 -12.58 24.08
N ILE A 261 9.88 -12.35 25.36
CA ILE A 261 10.55 -13.37 26.19
C ILE A 261 9.66 -14.58 26.45
N LEU A 262 8.34 -14.39 26.61
CA LEU A 262 7.40 -15.47 26.86
C LEU A 262 7.07 -16.30 25.61
N THR A 263 7.29 -15.75 24.41
CA THR A 263 6.94 -16.38 23.12
C THR A 263 8.15 -16.97 22.38
N ASN A 264 9.02 -17.65 23.12
CA ASN A 264 10.23 -18.33 22.63
C ASN A 264 11.20 -17.39 21.86
N PRO A 265 11.92 -16.51 22.57
CA PRO A 265 12.72 -15.45 21.95
C PRO A 265 13.92 -15.98 21.17
N ILE A 266 14.36 -15.25 20.16
CA ILE A 266 15.60 -15.53 19.42
C ILE A 266 16.75 -14.74 20.06
N LYS A 267 17.95 -15.34 20.14
CA LYS A 267 19.15 -14.64 20.64
C LYS A 267 19.48 -13.45 19.72
N GLY A 268 19.83 -12.32 20.32
CA GLY A 268 20.17 -11.08 19.61
C GLY A 268 19.92 -9.84 20.48
N ASP A 269 20.06 -8.65 19.90
CA ASP A 269 19.96 -7.39 20.64
C ASP A 269 18.60 -7.21 21.30
N THR A 270 17.51 -7.53 20.59
CA THR A 270 16.14 -7.50 21.14
C THR A 270 15.99 -8.42 22.36
N PHE A 271 16.66 -9.57 22.38
CA PHE A 271 16.64 -10.46 23.54
C PHE A 271 17.36 -9.86 24.73
N ASN A 272 18.53 -9.24 24.52
CA ASN A 272 19.27 -8.58 25.60
C ASN A 272 18.47 -7.41 26.18
N VAL A 273 17.86 -6.59 25.31
CA VAL A 273 16.99 -5.48 25.71
C VAL A 273 15.78 -6.00 26.49
N ALA A 274 15.15 -7.07 26.02
CA ALA A 274 13.99 -7.65 26.69
C ALA A 274 14.35 -8.31 28.03
N TRP A 275 15.52 -8.95 28.13
CA TRP A 275 16.01 -9.52 29.39
C TRP A 275 16.22 -8.43 30.44
N SER A 276 17.00 -7.39 30.12
CA SER A 276 17.25 -6.27 31.02
C SER A 276 15.98 -5.51 31.37
N LEU A 277 14.98 -5.50 30.49
CA LEU A 277 13.68 -4.94 30.82
C LEU A 277 13.02 -5.72 31.96
N ILE A 278 12.99 -7.06 31.90
CA ILE A 278 12.29 -7.86 32.93
C ILE A 278 12.90 -7.61 34.32
N GLU A 279 14.23 -7.50 34.41
CA GLU A 279 14.93 -7.12 35.64
C GLU A 279 14.49 -5.71 36.10
N LYS A 280 14.50 -4.73 35.20
CA LYS A 280 14.09 -3.34 35.50
C LYS A 280 12.64 -3.22 35.98
N VAL A 281 11.70 -3.96 35.40
CA VAL A 281 10.31 -3.97 35.90
C VAL A 281 10.18 -4.76 37.19
N GLY A 282 11.12 -5.65 37.52
CA GLY A 282 11.19 -6.30 38.82
C GLY A 282 11.36 -5.31 39.97
N ASP A 283 12.18 -4.29 39.75
CA ASP A 283 12.45 -3.24 40.73
C ASP A 283 11.33 -2.17 40.80
N ASP A 284 10.44 -2.11 39.80
CA ASP A 284 9.33 -1.14 39.73
C ASP A 284 7.96 -1.81 39.68
N TYR A 285 7.31 -1.93 40.84
CA TYR A 285 5.98 -2.52 40.97
C TYR A 285 4.93 -1.83 40.11
N SER A 286 4.92 -0.48 40.04
CA SER A 286 3.91 0.26 39.30
C SER A 286 4.02 0.00 37.80
N ARG A 287 5.23 0.05 37.28
CA ARG A 287 5.54 -0.26 35.88
C ARG A 287 5.23 -1.71 35.55
N ARG A 288 5.63 -2.65 36.40
CA ARG A 288 5.29 -4.08 36.25
C ARG A 288 3.79 -4.34 36.19
N MET A 289 3.01 -3.70 37.07
CA MET A 289 1.56 -3.85 37.08
C MET A 289 0.89 -3.27 35.83
N LYS A 290 1.47 -2.24 35.20
CA LYS A 290 1.01 -1.75 33.88
C LYS A 290 1.25 -2.80 32.79
N VAL A 291 2.43 -3.41 32.75
CA VAL A 291 2.74 -4.52 31.83
C VAL A 291 1.81 -5.71 32.06
N PHE A 292 1.59 -6.08 33.33
CA PHE A 292 0.72 -7.19 33.70
C PHE A 292 -0.71 -7.01 33.18
N LYS A 293 -1.25 -5.79 33.29
CA LYS A 293 -2.59 -5.46 32.78
C LYS A 293 -2.72 -5.69 31.27
N VAL A 294 -1.65 -5.50 30.50
CA VAL A 294 -1.64 -5.79 29.06
C VAL A 294 -1.55 -7.30 28.83
N LEU A 295 -0.54 -7.96 29.40
CA LEU A 295 -0.28 -9.37 29.16
C LEU A 295 -1.44 -10.29 29.54
N LYS A 296 -2.14 -10.01 30.66
CA LYS A 296 -3.26 -10.84 31.13
C LYS A 296 -4.48 -10.83 30.20
N ASN A 297 -4.56 -9.86 29.29
CA ASN A 297 -5.68 -9.72 28.34
C ASN A 297 -5.35 -10.35 26.96
N ILE A 298 -4.16 -10.92 26.80
CA ILE A 298 -3.77 -11.61 25.57
C ILE A 298 -4.31 -13.04 25.62
N ASP A 299 -4.97 -13.46 24.55
CA ASP A 299 -5.59 -14.78 24.45
C ASP A 299 -5.17 -15.52 23.17
N PRO A 300 -4.48 -16.67 23.28
CA PRO A 300 -4.06 -17.33 24.52
C PRO A 300 -2.97 -16.55 25.27
N LEU A 301 -2.84 -16.78 26.57
CA LEU A 301 -1.79 -16.18 27.40
C LEU A 301 -0.40 -16.61 26.88
N PRO A 302 0.55 -15.67 26.72
CA PRO A 302 1.87 -15.99 26.18
C PRO A 302 2.65 -16.94 27.10
N GLY A 303 3.07 -18.08 26.57
CA GLY A 303 3.73 -19.11 27.37
C GLY A 303 4.51 -20.14 26.57
N ASP A 304 4.83 -19.87 25.30
CA ASP A 304 5.57 -20.82 24.44
C ASP A 304 6.92 -21.22 25.04
N ILE A 305 7.49 -20.38 25.90
CA ILE A 305 8.72 -20.74 26.60
C ILE A 305 8.57 -21.96 27.52
N PHE A 306 7.37 -22.22 28.05
CA PHE A 306 7.14 -23.33 28.98
C PHE A 306 7.27 -24.70 28.29
N SER A 307 6.98 -24.78 26.99
CA SER A 307 7.13 -26.00 26.18
C SER A 307 8.47 -26.10 25.44
N ASN A 308 9.41 -25.19 25.70
CA ASN A 308 10.69 -25.18 24.99
C ASN A 308 11.51 -26.46 25.26
N TYR A 309 12.03 -27.06 24.18
CA TYR A 309 12.85 -28.27 24.23
C TYR A 309 14.20 -28.06 24.93
N ASN A 310 14.77 -26.86 24.83
CA ASN A 310 15.97 -26.49 25.56
C ASN A 310 15.60 -26.19 27.02
N LYS A 311 15.89 -27.16 27.90
CA LYS A 311 15.58 -27.08 29.33
C LYS A 311 16.27 -25.90 29.99
N GLU A 312 17.56 -25.67 29.74
CA GLU A 312 18.32 -24.57 30.35
C GLU A 312 17.71 -23.21 30.00
N LYS A 313 17.40 -22.99 28.72
CA LYS A 313 16.74 -21.76 28.25
C LYS A 313 15.39 -21.57 28.93
N LYS A 314 14.58 -22.62 28.98
CA LYS A 314 13.28 -22.62 29.65
C LYS A 314 13.42 -22.24 31.13
N GLU A 315 14.28 -22.93 31.86
CA GLU A 315 14.48 -22.70 33.30
C GLU A 315 14.99 -21.28 33.56
N ALA A 316 15.96 -20.80 32.78
CA ALA A 316 16.49 -19.45 32.92
C ALA A 316 15.42 -18.37 32.77
N ILE A 317 14.57 -18.48 31.74
CA ILE A 317 13.49 -17.51 31.51
C ILE A 317 12.38 -17.62 32.56
N ILE A 318 12.00 -18.84 32.97
CA ILE A 318 11.02 -19.00 34.04
C ILE A 318 11.55 -18.42 35.36
N ASN A 319 12.83 -18.64 35.69
CA ASN A 319 13.47 -18.04 36.87
C ASN A 319 13.46 -16.51 36.79
N LEU A 320 13.80 -15.94 35.62
CA LEU A 320 13.77 -14.50 35.40
C LEU A 320 12.37 -13.92 35.72
N PHE A 321 11.31 -14.53 35.21
CA PHE A 321 9.94 -14.11 35.51
C PHE A 321 9.52 -14.41 36.95
N ALA A 322 9.87 -15.56 37.52
CA ALA A 322 9.49 -15.89 38.89
C ALA A 322 10.10 -14.92 39.92
N ASN A 323 11.32 -14.45 39.66
CA ASN A 323 12.02 -13.54 40.57
C ASN A 323 11.61 -12.08 40.38
N ASN A 324 11.37 -11.64 39.14
CA ASN A 324 11.13 -10.22 38.83
C ASN A 324 9.67 -9.92 38.49
N PHE A 325 8.91 -10.91 38.01
CA PHE A 325 7.54 -10.75 37.58
C PHE A 325 6.61 -11.91 37.97
N PRO A 326 6.56 -12.27 39.27
CA PRO A 326 5.83 -13.43 39.77
C PRO A 326 4.32 -13.37 39.51
N GLU A 327 3.74 -12.17 39.40
CA GLU A 327 2.31 -11.96 39.17
C GLU A 327 1.84 -12.60 37.85
N TYR A 328 2.70 -12.58 36.82
CA TYR A 328 2.38 -13.22 35.54
C TYR A 328 2.35 -14.75 35.65
N ILE A 329 3.33 -15.35 36.33
CA ILE A 329 3.40 -16.80 36.53
C ILE A 329 2.24 -17.30 37.40
N ASP A 330 1.90 -16.58 38.49
CA ASP A 330 0.75 -16.93 39.33
C ASP A 330 -0.56 -16.84 38.54
N HIS A 331 -0.72 -15.79 37.73
CA HIS A 331 -1.90 -15.62 36.90
C HIS A 331 -2.02 -16.74 35.86
N TYR A 332 -0.95 -17.07 35.14
CA TYR A 332 -0.95 -18.17 34.16
C TYR A 332 -1.33 -19.50 34.82
N ALA A 333 -0.71 -19.83 35.96
CA ALA A 333 -0.97 -21.07 36.69
C ALA A 333 -2.42 -21.13 37.21
N ARG A 334 -2.92 -20.05 37.79
CA ARG A 334 -4.30 -19.94 38.29
C ARG A 334 -5.32 -20.05 37.16
N THR A 335 -5.10 -19.36 36.05
CA THR A 335 -5.97 -19.41 34.87
C THR A 335 -6.04 -20.83 34.32
N CYS A 336 -4.93 -21.58 34.32
CA CYS A 336 -4.96 -22.99 33.97
C CYS A 336 -5.84 -23.83 34.91
N VAL A 337 -5.65 -23.70 36.22
CA VAL A 337 -6.46 -24.45 37.20
C VAL A 337 -7.94 -24.11 37.06
N ASN A 338 -8.27 -22.84 36.86
CA ASN A 338 -9.63 -22.38 36.64
C ASN A 338 -10.23 -22.97 35.36
N PHE A 339 -9.48 -22.95 34.25
CA PHE A 339 -9.91 -23.58 33.00
C PHE A 339 -10.20 -25.06 33.17
N LEU A 340 -9.30 -25.81 33.82
CA LEU A 340 -9.48 -27.24 34.08
C LEU A 340 -10.64 -27.55 35.02
N LYS A 341 -11.02 -26.61 35.89
CA LYS A 341 -12.19 -26.72 36.78
C LYS A 341 -13.49 -26.23 36.13
N GLY A 342 -13.45 -25.68 34.91
CA GLY A 342 -14.61 -25.04 34.28
C GLY A 342 -15.06 -23.74 34.99
N ILE A 343 -14.14 -23.03 35.66
CA ILE A 343 -14.42 -21.78 36.38
C ILE A 343 -14.01 -20.60 35.50
N GLY A 344 -14.98 -19.80 35.06
CA GLY A 344 -14.78 -18.61 34.24
C GLY A 344 -15.32 -18.77 32.82
N ASP A 345 -15.12 -17.74 31.99
CA ASP A 345 -15.51 -17.74 30.58
C ASP A 345 -14.26 -17.83 29.69
N PHE A 346 -14.28 -18.77 28.75
CA PHE A 346 -13.16 -19.12 27.87
C PHE A 346 -13.65 -19.31 26.43
N PRO A 347 -14.15 -18.25 25.78
CA PRO A 347 -14.86 -18.35 24.49
C PRO A 347 -13.97 -18.84 23.34
N ARG A 348 -12.64 -18.77 23.49
CA ARG A 348 -11.65 -19.22 22.50
C ARG A 348 -10.94 -20.53 22.88
N GLY A 349 -11.46 -21.25 23.88
CA GLY A 349 -10.88 -22.51 24.36
C GLY A 349 -9.80 -22.31 25.42
N ASN A 350 -8.82 -23.22 25.48
CA ASN A 350 -7.79 -23.21 26.52
C ASN A 350 -6.90 -21.95 26.44
N PRO A 351 -6.97 -21.03 27.42
CA PRO A 351 -6.15 -19.80 27.43
C PRO A 351 -4.69 -20.07 27.80
N THR A 352 -4.35 -21.25 28.32
CA THR A 352 -3.03 -21.61 28.83
C THR A 352 -2.52 -22.88 28.16
N LEU A 353 -2.11 -22.74 26.90
CA LEU A 353 -1.76 -23.86 26.03
C LEU A 353 -0.64 -24.77 26.60
N TYR A 354 0.27 -24.21 27.40
CA TYR A 354 1.45 -24.92 27.92
C TYR A 354 1.40 -25.13 29.43
N CYS A 355 0.19 -25.25 29.97
CA CYS A 355 -0.01 -25.45 31.40
C CYS A 355 0.68 -26.72 31.92
N SER A 356 0.58 -27.83 31.20
CA SER A 356 1.14 -29.10 31.67
C SER A 356 2.66 -29.04 31.79
N GLU A 357 3.31 -28.34 30.87
CA GLU A 357 4.74 -28.12 30.79
C GLU A 357 5.23 -27.19 31.90
N LEU A 358 4.48 -26.13 32.21
CA LEU A 358 4.77 -25.25 33.34
C LEU A 358 4.73 -26.01 34.68
N TYR A 359 3.63 -26.72 34.96
CA TYR A 359 3.46 -27.46 36.21
C TYR A 359 4.42 -28.64 36.37
N SER A 360 4.73 -29.34 35.27
CA SER A 360 5.71 -30.44 35.30
C SER A 360 7.11 -29.92 35.60
N SER A 361 7.48 -28.77 35.02
CA SER A 361 8.79 -28.13 35.24
C SER A 361 8.89 -27.50 36.64
N SER A 362 7.78 -27.14 37.27
CA SER A 362 7.77 -26.51 38.60
C SER A 362 7.79 -27.49 39.79
N LYS A 363 7.75 -28.81 39.59
CA LYS A 363 7.62 -29.79 40.69
C LYS A 363 8.70 -29.67 41.77
N SER A 364 9.93 -29.34 41.39
CA SER A 364 11.09 -29.18 42.29
C SER A 364 11.50 -27.73 42.49
N LYS A 365 10.71 -26.77 42.01
CA LYS A 365 11.06 -25.34 41.97
C LYS A 365 9.93 -24.49 42.56
N ARG A 366 10.28 -23.41 43.26
CA ARG A 366 9.30 -22.51 43.90
C ARG A 366 8.73 -21.46 42.92
N TRP A 367 8.40 -21.85 41.70
CA TRP A 367 7.85 -20.94 40.69
C TRP A 367 6.34 -20.73 40.82
N ILE A 368 5.62 -21.78 41.21
CA ILE A 368 4.16 -21.77 41.40
C ILE A 368 3.86 -21.93 42.88
N ARG A 369 2.89 -21.19 43.40
CA ARG A 369 2.45 -21.31 44.79
C ARG A 369 1.93 -22.72 45.08
N GLN A 370 2.29 -23.28 46.22
CA GLN A 370 1.94 -24.64 46.64
C GLN A 370 0.42 -24.95 46.56
N PRO A 371 -0.50 -24.04 46.94
CA PRO A 371 -1.93 -24.30 46.79
C PRO A 371 -2.37 -24.56 45.34
N LEU A 372 -1.78 -23.85 44.36
CA LEU A 372 -2.08 -24.05 42.94
C LEU A 372 -1.50 -25.37 42.43
N GLN A 373 -0.35 -25.81 42.95
CA GLN A 373 0.23 -27.12 42.62
C GLN A 373 -0.65 -28.27 43.10
N ILE A 374 -1.14 -28.19 44.35
CA ILE A 374 -2.05 -29.20 44.93
C ILE A 374 -3.35 -29.27 44.11
N GLN A 375 -3.95 -28.11 43.81
CA GLN A 375 -5.19 -28.06 43.02
C GLN A 375 -5.01 -28.64 41.61
N TYR A 376 -3.88 -28.35 40.95
CA TYR A 376 -3.60 -28.92 39.63
C TYR A 376 -3.44 -30.44 39.69
N SER A 377 -2.69 -30.95 40.67
CA SER A 377 -2.50 -32.39 40.87
C SER A 377 -3.81 -33.12 41.21
N SER A 378 -4.75 -32.49 41.92
CA SER A 378 -6.03 -33.11 42.24
C SER A 378 -6.97 -33.22 41.04
N ILE A 379 -6.86 -32.35 40.03
CA ILE A 379 -7.72 -32.39 38.83
C ILE A 379 -7.23 -33.43 37.81
N LYS A 380 -5.92 -33.72 37.80
CA LYS A 380 -5.30 -34.69 36.87
C LYS A 380 -5.37 -36.14 37.35
N LYS A 381 -5.82 -36.38 38.58
CA LYS A 381 -6.17 -37.70 39.10
C LYS A 381 -7.60 -38.02 38.68
#